data_AF-A0A849SMF4-F1
#
_entry.id   AF-A0A849SMF4-F1
#
_cell.length_a   1.000
_cell.length_b   1.000
_cell.length_c   1.000
_cell.angle_alpha   90.00
_cell.angle_beta   90.00
_cell.angle_gamma   90.00
#
_symmetry.space_group_name_H-M   'P 1'
#
loop_
_entity.id
_entity.type
_entity.pdbx_description
1 polymer ?
#
loop_
_entity_poly.entity_id
_entity_poly.type
_entity_poly.pdbx_seq_one_letter_code
_entity_poly.pdbx_strand_id
1 'polypeptide(L)'
;ALTAPADRARSPERANALVRAGGFALYEGDAAAARPLVEESLAISHALGDRRGEARCQSALAVIATYAGEMEVARDRAAASLALYRELGEAHGAALALHNMGDATLRGGDPAGAAPLYEQAIAALRSTGDARSLALALSDYAMVALRLGDLRQAEARFAEALEHARALGAPREGVYALEGVAELAEGRDEPERAAEWLGVAGAARATLALPLTPAEKAEHRTLLARLEARLGADFVARAMRPETEARWEDAVDRALTWLRVP
;
A
#
# COMPACT_ATOMS: atom_id res chain seq x y z
N ALA A 1 -27.50 -23.66 -33.25
CA ALA A 1 -26.06 -23.91 -33.04
C ALA A 1 -25.69 -23.35 -31.67
N LEU A 2 -25.55 -24.22 -30.67
CA LEU A 2 -25.09 -23.86 -29.33
C LEU A 2 -23.57 -23.75 -29.40
N THR A 3 -23.02 -22.55 -29.21
CA THR A 3 -21.57 -22.34 -29.11
C THR A 3 -21.01 -23.12 -27.92
N ALA A 4 -19.83 -23.70 -28.14
CA ALA A 4 -19.21 -24.76 -27.35
C ALA A 4 -18.83 -24.35 -25.91
N PRO A 5 -18.62 -25.31 -24.99
CA PRO A 5 -18.14 -25.07 -23.63
C PRO A 5 -16.81 -24.28 -23.53
N ALA A 6 -15.98 -24.28 -24.58
CA ALA A 6 -14.74 -23.49 -24.65
C ALA A 6 -14.98 -21.97 -24.71
N ASP A 7 -16.12 -21.52 -25.23
CA ASP A 7 -16.48 -20.09 -25.34
C ASP A 7 -16.89 -19.53 -23.96
N ARG A 8 -17.53 -20.35 -23.12
CA ARG A 8 -17.81 -19.99 -21.71
C ARG A 8 -16.56 -19.93 -20.84
N ALA A 9 -15.50 -20.63 -21.24
CA ALA A 9 -14.22 -20.61 -20.53
C ALA A 9 -13.39 -19.34 -20.78
N ARG A 10 -13.75 -18.53 -21.79
CA ARG A 10 -13.08 -17.27 -22.13
C ARG A 10 -14.09 -16.13 -22.15
N SER A 11 -14.66 -15.81 -20.99
CA SER A 11 -15.61 -14.70 -20.86
C SER A 11 -15.00 -13.52 -20.08
N PRO A 12 -15.43 -12.26 -20.35
CA PRO A 12 -15.02 -11.10 -19.56
C PRO A 12 -15.34 -11.24 -18.07
N GLU A 13 -16.47 -11.87 -17.74
CA GLU A 13 -16.88 -12.14 -16.36
C GLU A 13 -15.91 -13.09 -15.68
N ARG A 14 -15.45 -14.12 -16.39
CA ARG A 14 -14.44 -15.06 -15.87
C ARG A 14 -13.12 -14.36 -15.63
N ALA A 15 -12.63 -13.57 -16.58
CA ALA A 15 -11.39 -12.80 -16.41
C ALA A 15 -11.50 -11.87 -15.18
N ASN A 16 -12.61 -11.13 -15.07
CA ASN A 16 -12.84 -10.24 -13.93
C ASN A 16 -12.94 -10.99 -12.59
N ALA A 17 -13.58 -12.16 -12.57
CA ALA A 17 -13.66 -12.99 -11.37
C ALA A 17 -12.28 -13.52 -10.95
N LEU A 18 -11.47 -13.97 -11.90
CA LEU A 18 -10.12 -14.47 -11.65
C LEU A 18 -9.18 -13.40 -11.09
N VAL A 19 -9.15 -12.20 -11.66
CA VAL A 19 -8.28 -11.13 -11.15
C VAL A 19 -8.71 -10.67 -9.75
N ARG A 20 -10.02 -10.67 -9.47
CA ARG A 20 -10.55 -10.39 -8.13
C ARG A 20 -10.22 -11.50 -7.13
N ALA A 21 -10.32 -12.76 -7.53
CA ALA A 21 -9.91 -13.90 -6.71
C ALA A 21 -8.40 -13.86 -6.41
N GLY A 22 -7.57 -13.52 -7.39
CA GLY A 22 -6.15 -13.29 -7.19
C GLY A 22 -5.86 -12.14 -6.22
N GLY A 23 -6.60 -11.03 -6.33
CA GLY A 23 -6.51 -9.92 -5.37
C GLY A 23 -6.91 -10.31 -3.94
N PHE A 24 -7.92 -11.17 -3.80
CA PHE A 24 -8.31 -11.72 -2.49
C PHE A 24 -7.25 -12.66 -1.91
N ALA A 25 -6.70 -13.57 -2.72
CA ALA A 25 -5.60 -14.44 -2.30
C ALA A 25 -4.37 -13.64 -1.84
N LEU A 26 -4.05 -12.53 -2.53
CA LEU A 26 -3.02 -11.59 -2.10
C LEU A 26 -3.32 -10.94 -0.76
N TYR A 27 -4.57 -10.54 -0.51
CA TYR A 27 -4.98 -9.97 0.76
C TYR A 27 -4.79 -10.98 1.92
N GLU A 28 -5.03 -12.27 1.67
CA GLU A 28 -4.74 -13.35 2.62
C GLU A 28 -3.24 -13.67 2.74
N GLY A 29 -2.40 -13.07 1.90
CA GLY A 29 -0.96 -13.26 1.90
C GLY A 29 -0.46 -14.42 1.04
N ASP A 30 -1.33 -15.04 0.24
CA ASP A 30 -0.97 -16.15 -0.63
C ASP A 30 -0.67 -15.68 -2.06
N ALA A 31 0.52 -15.09 -2.24
CA ALA A 31 1.01 -14.67 -3.54
C ALA A 31 1.18 -15.85 -4.53
N ALA A 32 1.43 -17.06 -4.02
CA ALA A 32 1.60 -18.26 -4.83
C ALA A 32 0.27 -18.73 -5.43
N ALA A 33 -0.82 -18.66 -4.67
CA ALA A 33 -2.16 -18.93 -5.19
C ALA A 33 -2.70 -17.79 -6.06
N ALA A 34 -2.31 -16.54 -5.79
CA ALA A 34 -2.79 -15.39 -6.55
C ALA A 34 -2.27 -15.36 -8.00
N ARG A 35 -0.99 -15.66 -8.21
CA ARG A 35 -0.33 -15.58 -9.53
C ARG A 35 -1.04 -16.36 -10.63
N PRO A 36 -1.31 -17.68 -10.52
CA PRO A 36 -1.93 -18.44 -11.60
C PRO A 36 -3.33 -17.92 -11.95
N LEU A 37 -4.08 -17.41 -10.96
CA LEU A 37 -5.40 -16.82 -11.19
C LEU A 37 -5.31 -15.56 -12.05
N VAL A 38 -4.38 -14.66 -11.73
CA VAL A 38 -4.18 -13.41 -12.48
C VAL A 38 -3.58 -13.68 -13.86
N GLU A 39 -2.68 -14.65 -13.99
CA GLU A 39 -2.12 -15.06 -15.29
C GLU A 39 -3.19 -15.66 -16.21
N GLU A 40 -4.10 -16.48 -15.67
CA GLU A 40 -5.24 -16.99 -16.44
C GLU A 40 -6.19 -15.84 -16.86
N SER A 41 -6.45 -14.90 -15.96
CA SER A 41 -7.23 -13.69 -16.28
C SER A 41 -6.60 -12.89 -17.42
N LEU A 42 -5.28 -12.67 -17.36
CA LEU A 42 -4.52 -11.97 -18.39
C LEU A 42 -4.62 -12.69 -19.74
N ALA A 43 -4.48 -14.03 -19.76
CA ALA A 43 -4.60 -14.81 -20.98
C ALA A 43 -6.00 -14.71 -21.60
N ILE A 44 -7.06 -14.69 -20.77
CA ILE A 44 -8.44 -14.50 -21.25
C ILE A 44 -8.63 -13.08 -21.79
N SER A 45 -8.24 -12.05 -21.04
CA SER A 45 -8.33 -10.66 -21.49
C SER A 45 -7.59 -10.44 -22.81
N HIS A 46 -6.41 -11.05 -22.97
CA HIS A 46 -5.66 -11.00 -24.22
C HIS A 46 -6.39 -11.66 -25.39
N ALA A 47 -6.91 -12.87 -25.19
CA ALA A 47 -7.68 -13.57 -26.22
C ALA A 47 -8.96 -12.81 -26.64
N LEU A 48 -9.51 -12.00 -25.73
CA LEU A 48 -10.70 -11.18 -25.98
C LEU A 48 -10.38 -9.77 -26.51
N GLY A 49 -9.10 -9.38 -26.58
CA GLY A 49 -8.69 -8.02 -26.92
C GLY A 49 -9.10 -6.97 -25.87
N ASP A 50 -9.37 -7.38 -24.62
CA ASP A 50 -9.74 -6.50 -23.51
C ASP A 50 -8.48 -5.83 -22.94
N ARG A 51 -8.06 -4.73 -23.56
CA ARG A 51 -6.88 -3.93 -23.16
C ARG A 51 -6.97 -3.41 -21.73
N ARG A 52 -8.17 -3.06 -21.25
CA ARG A 52 -8.40 -2.59 -19.88
C ARG A 52 -8.25 -3.74 -18.88
N GLY A 53 -8.75 -4.92 -19.23
CA GLY A 53 -8.54 -6.15 -18.49
C GLY A 53 -7.07 -6.54 -18.41
N GLU A 54 -6.34 -6.47 -19.53
CA GLU A 54 -4.89 -6.67 -19.56
C GLU A 54 -4.17 -5.70 -18.60
N ALA A 55 -4.51 -4.40 -18.64
CA ALA A 55 -3.91 -3.40 -17.76
C ALA A 55 -4.12 -3.74 -16.28
N ARG A 56 -5.35 -4.09 -15.89
CA ARG A 56 -5.67 -4.52 -14.51
C ARG A 56 -4.86 -5.74 -14.10
N CYS A 57 -4.72 -6.73 -14.99
CA CYS A 57 -3.95 -7.94 -14.70
C CYS A 57 -2.46 -7.64 -14.55
N GLN A 58 -1.89 -6.79 -15.40
CA GLN A 58 -0.48 -6.37 -15.28
C GLN A 58 -0.23 -5.61 -13.95
N SER A 59 -1.15 -4.72 -13.55
CA SER A 59 -1.10 -4.08 -12.23
C SER A 59 -1.13 -5.09 -11.09
N ALA A 60 -2.02 -6.08 -11.14
CA ALA A 60 -2.10 -7.11 -10.10
C ALA A 60 -0.84 -8.00 -10.07
N LEU A 61 -0.28 -8.36 -11.23
CA LEU A 61 0.98 -9.10 -11.33
C LEU A 61 2.17 -8.30 -10.79
N ALA A 62 2.17 -6.97 -10.96
CA ALA A 62 3.19 -6.12 -10.37
C ALA A 62 3.17 -6.22 -8.84
N VAL A 63 2.00 -6.10 -8.22
CA VAL A 63 1.82 -6.25 -6.77
C VAL A 63 2.25 -7.65 -6.29
N ILE A 64 1.85 -8.71 -7.02
CA ILE A 64 2.27 -10.09 -6.72
C ILE A 64 3.79 -10.23 -6.75
N ALA A 65 4.44 -9.71 -7.79
CA ALA A 65 5.89 -9.77 -7.95
C ALA A 65 6.60 -8.98 -6.83
N THR A 66 6.09 -7.80 -6.46
CA THR A 66 6.61 -7.02 -5.34
C THR A 66 6.60 -7.82 -4.03
N TYR A 67 5.46 -8.45 -3.70
CA TYR A 67 5.36 -9.28 -2.49
C TYR A 67 6.18 -10.57 -2.56
N ALA A 68 6.49 -11.06 -3.75
CA ALA A 68 7.37 -12.20 -3.97
C ALA A 68 8.87 -11.85 -3.91
N GLY A 69 9.24 -10.56 -3.79
CA GLY A 69 10.65 -10.15 -3.83
C GLY A 69 11.21 -9.95 -5.24
N GLU A 70 10.38 -10.06 -6.28
CA GLU A 70 10.77 -10.00 -7.70
C GLU A 70 10.70 -8.56 -8.23
N MET A 71 11.55 -7.67 -7.71
CA MET A 71 11.42 -6.22 -7.92
C MET A 71 11.54 -5.79 -9.39
N GLU A 72 12.43 -6.41 -10.16
CA GLU A 72 12.58 -6.14 -11.60
C GLU A 72 11.31 -6.54 -12.36
N VAL A 73 10.78 -7.72 -12.08
CA VAL A 73 9.53 -8.21 -12.68
C VAL A 73 8.38 -7.28 -12.31
N ALA A 74 8.30 -6.84 -11.05
CA ALA A 74 7.27 -5.93 -10.59
C ALA A 74 7.29 -4.60 -11.36
N ARG A 75 8.48 -4.01 -11.57
CA ARG A 75 8.64 -2.78 -12.36
C ARG A 75 8.21 -2.97 -13.82
N ASP A 76 8.61 -4.08 -14.45
CA ASP A 76 8.23 -4.38 -15.84
C ASP A 76 6.71 -4.54 -15.99
N ARG A 77 6.06 -5.22 -15.05
CA ARG A 77 4.60 -5.42 -15.02
C ARG A 77 3.87 -4.09 -14.77
N ALA A 78 4.36 -3.26 -13.85
CA ALA A 78 3.80 -1.94 -13.60
C ALA A 78 3.96 -1.02 -14.82
N ALA A 79 5.10 -1.05 -15.49
CA ALA A 79 5.34 -0.29 -16.72
C ALA A 79 4.42 -0.73 -17.87
N ALA A 80 4.21 -2.04 -18.05
CA ALA A 80 3.25 -2.56 -19.02
C ALA A 80 1.82 -2.08 -18.71
N SER A 81 1.40 -2.12 -17.44
CA SER A 81 0.11 -1.57 -17.02
C SER A 81 -0.01 -0.07 -17.28
N LEU A 82 1.04 0.70 -17.00
CA LEU A 82 1.07 2.14 -17.21
C LEU A 82 0.93 2.50 -18.68
N ALA A 83 1.65 1.79 -19.56
CA ALA A 83 1.55 1.97 -21.01
C ALA A 83 0.11 1.75 -21.49
N LEU A 84 -0.52 0.66 -21.06
CA LEU A 84 -1.91 0.33 -21.41
C LEU A 84 -2.90 1.40 -20.94
N TYR A 85 -2.81 1.85 -19.68
CA TYR A 85 -3.71 2.88 -19.19
C TYR A 85 -3.50 4.24 -19.86
N ARG A 86 -2.26 4.57 -20.26
CA ARG A 86 -1.97 5.77 -21.05
C ARG A 86 -2.56 5.67 -22.46
N GLU A 87 -2.42 4.53 -23.13
CA GLU A 87 -3.06 4.26 -24.43
C GLU A 87 -4.59 4.45 -24.37
N LEU A 88 -5.20 4.02 -23.25
CA LEU A 88 -6.64 4.13 -23.01
C LEU A 88 -7.09 5.51 -22.52
N GLY A 89 -6.16 6.42 -22.20
CA GLY A 89 -6.48 7.73 -21.59
C GLY A 89 -7.03 7.65 -20.16
N GLU A 90 -6.77 6.54 -19.45
CA GLU A 90 -7.29 6.30 -18.11
C GLU A 90 -6.33 6.78 -17.02
N ALA A 91 -6.46 8.07 -16.67
CA ALA A 91 -5.58 8.72 -15.70
C ALA A 91 -5.51 8.00 -14.34
N HIS A 92 -6.64 7.49 -13.84
CA HIS A 92 -6.69 6.77 -12.57
C HIS A 92 -5.88 5.47 -12.60
N GLY A 93 -6.05 4.65 -13.64
CA GLY A 93 -5.25 3.42 -13.78
C GLY A 93 -3.76 3.69 -13.98
N ALA A 94 -3.43 4.75 -14.74
CA ALA A 94 -2.05 5.18 -14.92
C ALA A 94 -1.42 5.62 -13.58
N ALA A 95 -2.17 6.30 -12.72
CA ALA A 95 -1.70 6.71 -11.41
C ALA A 95 -1.41 5.51 -10.48
N LEU A 96 -2.28 4.50 -10.47
CA LEU A 96 -2.06 3.26 -9.71
C LEU A 96 -0.85 2.48 -10.23
N ALA A 97 -0.65 2.43 -11.55
CA ALA A 97 0.53 1.78 -12.13
C ALA A 97 1.83 2.51 -11.75
N LEU A 98 1.83 3.84 -11.73
CA LEU A 98 2.96 4.65 -11.23
C LEU A 98 3.25 4.38 -9.76
N HIS A 99 2.20 4.31 -8.92
CA HIS A 99 2.32 3.97 -7.51
C HIS A 99 2.96 2.58 -7.32
N ASN A 100 2.47 1.55 -8.02
CA ASN A 100 3.03 0.20 -7.94
C ASN A 100 4.50 0.13 -8.40
N MET A 101 4.85 0.90 -9.43
CA MET A 101 6.24 1.02 -9.88
C MET A 101 7.13 1.71 -8.83
N GLY A 102 6.59 2.74 -8.16
CA GLY A 102 7.23 3.41 -7.02
C GLY A 102 7.50 2.45 -5.86
N ASP A 103 6.50 1.65 -5.49
CA ASP A 103 6.60 0.65 -4.41
C ASP A 103 7.66 -0.42 -4.70
N ALA A 104 7.65 -0.99 -5.92
CA ALA A 104 8.69 -1.94 -6.35
C ALA A 104 10.10 -1.32 -6.37
N THR A 105 10.21 -0.02 -6.68
CA THR A 105 11.49 0.70 -6.70
C THR A 105 11.99 0.96 -5.28
N LEU A 106 11.11 1.40 -4.37
CA LEU A 106 11.42 1.61 -2.97
C LEU A 106 11.84 0.30 -2.27
N ARG A 107 11.06 -0.77 -2.44
CA ARG A 107 11.36 -2.10 -1.87
C ARG A 107 12.60 -2.74 -2.48
N GLY A 108 12.97 -2.33 -3.70
CA GLY A 108 14.27 -2.65 -4.31
C GLY A 108 15.46 -1.88 -3.74
N GLY A 109 15.25 -1.00 -2.76
CA GLY A 109 16.31 -0.23 -2.11
C GLY A 109 16.69 1.07 -2.81
N ASP A 110 15.86 1.56 -3.74
CA ASP A 110 16.09 2.82 -4.46
C ASP A 110 15.03 3.89 -4.10
N PRO A 111 15.11 4.53 -2.92
CA PRO A 111 14.19 5.60 -2.54
C PRO A 111 14.30 6.82 -3.46
N ALA A 112 15.48 7.11 -4.02
CA ALA A 112 15.69 8.25 -4.90
C ALA A 112 14.96 8.07 -6.24
N GLY A 113 14.98 6.86 -6.82
CA GLY A 113 14.20 6.50 -8.01
C GLY A 113 12.69 6.40 -7.74
N ALA A 114 12.29 6.01 -6.53
CA ALA A 114 10.87 5.90 -6.15
C ALA A 114 10.18 7.27 -6.01
N ALA A 115 10.87 8.29 -5.48
CA ALA A 115 10.32 9.62 -5.23
C ALA A 115 9.57 10.23 -6.44
N PRO A 116 10.16 10.35 -7.64
CA PRO A 116 9.47 10.95 -8.79
C PRO A 116 8.28 10.12 -9.31
N LEU A 117 8.24 8.80 -9.03
CA LEU A 117 7.12 7.94 -9.41
C LEU A 117 5.92 8.20 -8.52
N TYR A 118 6.13 8.28 -7.21
CA TYR A 118 5.10 8.63 -6.26
C TYR A 118 4.60 10.07 -6.45
N GLU A 119 5.47 11.03 -6.75
CA GLU A 119 5.04 12.41 -7.06
C GLU A 119 4.08 12.47 -8.25
N GLN A 120 4.40 11.75 -9.33
CA GLN A 120 3.53 11.64 -10.50
C GLN A 120 2.21 10.93 -10.15
N ALA A 121 2.26 9.85 -9.37
CA ALA A 121 1.06 9.14 -8.91
C ALA A 121 0.14 10.05 -8.08
N ILE A 122 0.70 10.75 -7.09
CA ILE A 122 -0.02 11.69 -6.22
C ILE A 122 -0.67 12.81 -7.03
N ALA A 123 0.07 13.43 -7.97
CA ALA A 123 -0.45 14.48 -8.82
C ALA A 123 -1.66 14.01 -9.65
N ALA A 124 -1.57 12.80 -10.23
CA ALA A 124 -2.66 12.22 -10.99
C ALA A 124 -3.86 11.83 -10.09
N LEU A 125 -3.62 11.22 -8.93
CA LEU A 125 -4.68 10.82 -7.98
C LEU A 125 -5.46 12.01 -7.41
N ARG A 126 -4.79 13.14 -7.18
CA ARG A 126 -5.47 14.39 -6.80
C ARG A 126 -6.48 14.84 -7.84
N SER A 127 -6.20 14.61 -9.13
CA SER A 127 -7.11 14.97 -10.22
C SER A 127 -8.26 13.97 -10.39
N THR A 128 -8.13 12.74 -9.91
CA THR A 128 -9.18 11.71 -10.05
C THR A 128 -10.16 11.71 -8.89
N GLY A 129 -9.82 12.35 -7.77
CA GLY A 129 -10.63 12.34 -6.53
C GLY A 129 -10.63 11.00 -5.80
N ASP A 130 -9.74 10.05 -6.17
CA ASP A 130 -9.58 8.81 -5.41
C ASP A 130 -8.70 9.07 -4.19
N ALA A 131 -9.36 9.50 -3.12
CA ALA A 131 -8.66 9.92 -1.93
C ALA A 131 -8.15 8.73 -1.06
N ARG A 132 -8.61 7.48 -1.28
CA ARG A 132 -8.01 6.31 -0.62
C ARG A 132 -6.65 5.99 -1.21
N SER A 133 -6.58 5.88 -2.53
CA SER A 133 -5.32 5.64 -3.23
C SER A 133 -4.34 6.81 -3.03
N LEU A 134 -4.86 8.05 -2.94
CA LEU A 134 -4.06 9.22 -2.57
C LEU A 134 -3.43 9.08 -1.18
N ALA A 135 -4.21 8.68 -0.16
CA ALA A 135 -3.69 8.51 1.20
C ALA A 135 -2.58 7.43 1.28
N LEU A 136 -2.75 6.32 0.55
CA LEU A 136 -1.70 5.29 0.44
C LEU A 136 -0.44 5.83 -0.25
N ALA A 137 -0.58 6.48 -1.41
CA ALA A 137 0.55 7.04 -2.13
C ALA A 137 1.30 8.12 -1.32
N LEU A 138 0.59 8.93 -0.54
CA LEU A 138 1.18 9.91 0.38
C LEU A 138 1.96 9.22 1.51
N SER A 139 1.40 8.16 2.10
CA SER A 139 2.05 7.40 3.18
C SER A 139 3.35 6.73 2.70
N ASP A 140 3.33 6.13 1.52
CA ASP A 140 4.52 5.49 0.96
C ASP A 140 5.57 6.52 0.53
N TYR A 141 5.15 7.66 -0.03
CA TYR A 141 6.09 8.75 -0.31
C TYR A 141 6.69 9.34 0.97
N ALA A 142 5.94 9.36 2.08
CA ALA A 142 6.50 9.74 3.38
C ALA A 142 7.59 8.75 3.82
N MET A 143 7.41 7.44 3.59
CA MET A 143 8.45 6.44 3.81
C MET A 143 9.67 6.65 2.92
N VAL A 144 9.48 7.05 1.65
CA VAL A 144 10.60 7.46 0.77
C VAL A 144 11.37 8.63 1.40
N ALA A 145 10.66 9.67 1.85
CA ALA A 145 11.28 10.83 2.48
C ALA A 145 12.06 10.45 3.76
N LEU A 146 11.55 9.55 4.59
CA LEU A 146 12.29 9.00 5.74
C LEU A 146 13.57 8.30 5.32
N ARG A 147 13.54 7.46 4.27
CA ARG A 147 14.73 6.76 3.76
C ARG A 147 15.76 7.72 3.15
N LEU A 148 15.32 8.88 2.67
CA LEU A 148 16.19 9.96 2.19
C LEU A 148 16.65 10.90 3.32
N GLY A 149 16.16 10.73 4.54
CA GLY A 149 16.47 11.59 5.68
C GLY A 149 15.73 12.94 5.70
N ASP A 150 14.72 13.14 4.85
CA ASP A 150 13.89 14.34 4.85
C ASP A 150 12.70 14.18 5.80
N LEU A 151 12.96 14.36 7.09
CA LEU A 151 11.94 14.22 8.15
C LEU A 151 10.79 15.23 7.99
N ARG A 152 11.08 16.44 7.47
CA ARG A 152 10.05 17.47 7.27
C ARG A 152 9.09 17.07 6.16
N GLN A 153 9.62 16.52 5.07
CA GLN A 153 8.78 16.03 3.98
C GLN A 153 8.00 14.79 4.42
N ALA A 154 8.61 13.87 5.17
CA ALA A 154 7.89 12.71 5.72
C ALA A 154 6.71 13.12 6.60
N GLU A 155 6.94 14.03 7.55
CA GLU A 155 5.91 14.60 8.44
C GLU A 155 4.75 15.22 7.64
N ALA A 156 5.05 16.10 6.69
CA ALA A 156 4.02 16.76 5.88
C ALA A 156 3.16 15.75 5.10
N ARG A 157 3.76 14.66 4.63
CA ARG A 157 3.09 13.64 3.82
C ARG A 157 2.26 12.67 4.67
N PHE A 158 2.75 12.28 5.85
CA PHE A 158 1.93 11.53 6.81
C PHE A 158 0.75 12.36 7.31
N ALA A 159 0.95 13.64 7.63
CA ALA A 159 -0.14 14.52 8.04
C ALA A 159 -1.23 14.62 6.94
N GLU A 160 -0.82 14.84 5.69
CA GLU A 160 -1.73 14.89 4.55
C GLU A 160 -2.48 13.56 4.35
N ALA A 161 -1.79 12.41 4.46
CA ALA A 161 -2.40 11.09 4.35
C ALA A 161 -3.46 10.85 5.43
N LEU A 162 -3.16 11.20 6.68
CA LEU A 162 -4.06 11.09 7.83
C LEU A 162 -5.31 11.98 7.67
N GLU A 163 -5.13 13.21 7.22
CA GLU A 163 -6.24 14.15 6.94
C GLU A 163 -7.19 13.59 5.87
N HIS A 164 -6.65 13.06 4.77
CA HIS A 164 -7.43 12.43 3.73
C HIS A 164 -8.16 11.17 4.21
N ALA A 165 -7.46 10.29 4.93
CA ALA A 165 -8.06 9.07 5.46
C ALA A 165 -9.22 9.38 6.41
N ARG A 166 -9.04 10.36 7.31
CA ARG A 166 -10.08 10.84 8.24
C ARG A 166 -11.29 11.39 7.50
N ALA A 167 -11.08 12.30 6.55
CA ALA A 167 -12.17 12.98 5.85
C ALA A 167 -13.09 11.99 5.08
N LEU A 168 -12.56 10.85 4.65
CA LEU A 168 -13.29 9.84 3.90
C LEU A 168 -13.92 8.73 4.75
N GLY A 169 -13.57 8.67 6.04
CA GLY A 169 -13.86 7.48 6.84
C GLY A 169 -13.14 6.24 6.30
N ALA A 170 -11.85 6.36 5.97
CA ALA A 170 -11.01 5.31 5.40
C ALA A 170 -10.06 4.74 6.48
N PRO A 171 -10.57 3.86 7.37
CA PRO A 171 -9.83 3.44 8.56
C PRO A 171 -8.56 2.65 8.24
N ARG A 172 -8.55 1.84 7.18
CA ARG A 172 -7.38 1.04 6.80
C ARG A 172 -6.21 1.95 6.43
N GLU A 173 -6.48 2.94 5.59
CA GLU A 173 -5.49 3.92 5.14
C GLU A 173 -5.01 4.80 6.30
N GLY A 174 -5.90 5.20 7.20
CA GLY A 174 -5.55 5.96 8.39
C GLY A 174 -4.63 5.18 9.34
N VAL A 175 -4.94 3.89 9.58
CA VAL A 175 -4.12 3.04 10.43
C VAL A 175 -2.77 2.73 9.79
N TYR A 176 -2.71 2.52 8.48
CA TYR A 176 -1.44 2.39 7.76
C TYR A 176 -0.57 3.65 7.91
N ALA A 177 -1.16 4.84 7.79
CA ALA A 177 -0.44 6.09 8.02
C ALA A 177 0.04 6.23 9.48
N LEU A 178 -0.75 5.79 10.47
CA LEU A 178 -0.32 5.76 11.88
C LEU A 178 0.90 4.85 12.12
N GLU A 179 1.02 3.74 11.40
CA GLU A 179 2.22 2.89 11.44
C GLU A 179 3.44 3.64 10.90
N GLY A 180 3.26 4.41 9.83
CA GLY A 180 4.29 5.30 9.30
C GLY A 180 4.66 6.47 10.23
N VAL A 181 3.72 6.98 11.03
CA VAL A 181 3.99 7.96 12.10
C VAL A 181 4.93 7.36 13.16
N ALA A 182 4.84 6.06 13.45
CA ALA A 182 5.78 5.40 14.34
C ALA A 182 7.20 5.34 13.74
N GLU A 183 7.33 5.03 12.44
CA GLU A 183 8.61 5.11 11.71
C GLU A 183 9.19 6.53 11.72
N LEU A 184 8.34 7.57 11.60
CA LEU A 184 8.77 8.97 11.71
C LEU A 184 9.26 9.31 13.12
N ALA A 185 8.57 8.85 14.17
CA ALA A 185 9.02 9.06 15.56
C ALA A 185 10.40 8.43 15.80
N GLU A 186 10.64 7.23 15.28
CA GLU A 186 11.97 6.60 15.32
C GLU A 186 13.00 7.43 14.54
N GLY A 187 12.63 7.95 13.36
CA GLY A 187 13.46 8.85 12.56
C GLY A 187 13.78 10.19 13.23
N ARG A 188 12.92 10.65 14.16
CA ARG A 188 13.14 11.84 15.01
C ARG A 188 13.94 11.53 16.28
N ASP A 189 14.43 10.31 16.44
CA ASP A 189 15.12 9.85 17.65
C ASP A 189 14.22 9.85 18.91
N GLU A 190 12.92 9.61 18.73
CA GLU A 190 11.91 9.50 19.79
C GLU A 190 11.39 8.04 19.91
N PRO A 191 12.24 7.06 20.30
CA PRO A 191 11.89 5.64 20.25
C PRO A 191 10.72 5.28 21.19
N GLU A 192 10.55 5.97 22.32
CA GLU A 192 9.41 5.76 23.22
C GLU A 192 8.10 6.14 22.53
N ARG A 193 8.08 7.25 21.77
CA ARG A 193 6.90 7.64 20.98
C ARG A 193 6.66 6.71 19.81
N ALA A 194 7.72 6.20 19.18
CA ALA A 194 7.57 5.19 18.13
C ALA A 194 6.88 3.93 18.65
N ALA A 195 7.26 3.45 19.84
CA ALA A 195 6.59 2.32 20.49
C ALA A 195 5.13 2.63 20.86
N GLU A 196 4.84 3.84 21.35
CA GLU A 196 3.47 4.29 21.61
C GLU A 196 2.62 4.29 20.33
N TRP A 197 3.11 4.90 19.24
CA TRP A 197 2.39 4.95 17.96
C TRP A 197 2.15 3.58 17.35
N LEU A 198 3.11 2.66 17.45
CA LEU A 198 2.90 1.26 17.07
C LEU A 198 1.80 0.61 17.90
N GLY A 199 1.74 0.88 19.21
CA GLY A 199 0.67 0.42 20.09
C GLY A 199 -0.69 0.95 19.68
N VAL A 200 -0.78 2.26 19.40
CA VAL A 200 -1.99 2.94 18.94
C VAL A 200 -2.48 2.36 17.62
N ALA A 201 -1.59 2.19 16.64
CA ALA A 201 -1.94 1.59 15.35
C ALA A 201 -2.39 0.13 15.50
N GLY A 202 -1.70 -0.65 16.34
CA GLY A 202 -2.06 -2.04 16.64
C GLY A 202 -3.42 -2.17 17.31
N ALA A 203 -3.74 -1.27 18.24
CA ALA A 203 -5.06 -1.20 18.89
C ALA A 203 -6.16 -0.90 17.87
N ALA A 204 -5.93 0.08 16.98
CA ALA A 204 -6.88 0.43 15.93
C ALA A 204 -7.12 -0.74 14.96
N ARG A 205 -6.06 -1.45 14.53
CA ARG A 205 -6.20 -2.68 13.71
C ARG A 205 -7.05 -3.74 14.39
N ALA A 206 -6.84 -3.96 15.69
CA ALA A 206 -7.58 -4.95 16.46
C ALA A 206 -9.08 -4.63 16.52
N THR A 207 -9.43 -3.37 16.83
CA THR A 207 -10.84 -2.90 16.87
C THR A 207 -11.53 -3.03 15.51
N LEU A 208 -10.81 -2.80 14.42
CA LEU A 208 -11.33 -2.83 13.06
C LEU A 208 -11.29 -4.24 12.41
N ALA A 209 -10.74 -5.24 13.09
CA ALA A 209 -10.46 -6.57 12.55
C ALA A 209 -9.67 -6.54 11.23
N LEU A 210 -8.66 -5.67 11.14
CA LEU A 210 -7.80 -5.50 9.97
C LEU A 210 -6.44 -6.18 10.19
N PRO A 211 -6.27 -7.46 9.78
CA PRO A 211 -4.98 -8.14 9.94
C PRO A 211 -3.90 -7.48 9.09
N LEU A 212 -2.66 -7.53 9.57
CA LEU A 212 -1.49 -7.15 8.77
C LEU A 212 -1.29 -8.14 7.62
N THR A 213 -1.00 -7.64 6.42
CA THR A 213 -0.51 -8.48 5.31
C THR A 213 0.88 -9.03 5.64
N PRO A 214 1.38 -10.10 4.99
CA PRO A 214 2.72 -10.62 5.25
C PRO A 214 3.85 -9.59 5.12
N ALA A 215 3.72 -8.66 4.17
CA ALA A 215 4.67 -7.57 3.97
C ALA A 215 4.59 -6.52 5.07
N GLU A 216 3.39 -6.07 5.42
CA GLU A 216 3.17 -5.16 6.55
C GLU A 216 3.72 -5.80 7.84
N LYS A 217 3.55 -7.12 8.05
CA LYS A 217 4.16 -7.85 9.18
C LYS A 217 5.69 -7.83 9.16
N ALA A 218 6.32 -7.85 7.99
CA ALA A 218 7.78 -7.83 7.87
C ALA A 218 8.34 -6.44 8.20
N GLU A 219 7.71 -5.40 7.69
CA GLU A 219 8.03 -4.00 8.00
C GLU A 219 7.86 -3.73 9.51
N HIS A 220 6.70 -4.11 10.06
CA HIS A 220 6.40 -3.98 11.49
C HIS A 220 7.44 -4.72 12.36
N ARG A 221 7.81 -5.96 12.00
CA ARG A 221 8.85 -6.72 12.72
C ARG A 221 10.21 -6.01 12.70
N THR A 222 10.54 -5.34 11.60
CA THR A 222 11.80 -4.63 11.46
C THR A 222 11.86 -3.43 12.39
N LEU A 223 10.79 -2.61 12.45
CA LEU A 223 10.71 -1.50 13.40
C LEU A 223 10.71 -2.01 14.85
N LEU A 224 9.90 -3.03 15.15
CA LEU A 224 9.82 -3.61 16.49
C LEU A 224 11.20 -4.07 17.00
N ALA A 225 11.96 -4.79 16.17
CA ALA A 225 13.30 -5.23 16.53
C ALA A 225 14.26 -4.06 16.83
N ARG A 226 14.17 -2.95 16.09
CA ARG A 226 14.96 -1.73 16.37
C ARG A 226 14.57 -1.13 17.73
N LEU A 227 13.27 -1.01 18.01
CA LEU A 227 12.77 -0.46 19.27
C LEU A 227 13.15 -1.34 20.46
N GLU A 228 13.01 -2.66 20.35
CA GLU A 228 13.39 -3.60 21.40
C GLU A 228 14.89 -3.57 21.70
N ALA A 229 15.74 -3.39 20.68
CA ALA A 229 17.17 -3.23 20.86
C ALA A 229 17.53 -1.95 21.62
N ARG A 230 16.74 -0.87 21.46
CA ARG A 230 16.99 0.44 22.09
C ARG A 230 16.38 0.57 23.48
N LEU A 231 15.16 0.07 23.67
CA LEU A 231 14.35 0.29 24.87
C LEU A 231 14.22 -0.96 25.75
N GLY A 232 14.55 -2.14 25.21
CA GLY A 232 14.29 -3.44 25.83
C GLY A 232 12.86 -3.94 25.56
N ALA A 233 12.73 -5.25 25.35
CA ALA A 233 11.47 -5.91 25.00
C ALA A 233 10.34 -5.65 26.01
N ASP A 234 10.64 -5.67 27.31
CA ASP A 234 9.65 -5.42 28.36
C ASP A 234 9.09 -3.99 28.33
N PHE A 235 9.93 -3.01 27.97
CA PHE A 235 9.47 -1.63 27.83
C PHE A 235 8.55 -1.50 26.63
N VAL A 236 8.99 -1.99 25.47
CA VAL A 236 8.24 -1.93 24.22
C VAL A 236 6.89 -2.64 24.37
N ALA A 237 6.87 -3.83 24.97
CA ALA A 237 5.64 -4.57 25.23
C ALA A 237 4.67 -3.85 26.18
N ARG A 238 5.16 -2.98 27.08
CA ARG A 238 4.30 -2.12 27.92
C ARG A 238 3.82 -0.88 27.18
N ALA A 239 4.71 -0.21 26.45
CA ALA A 239 4.41 1.01 25.68
C ALA A 239 3.40 0.73 24.56
N MET A 240 3.45 -0.46 23.96
CA MET A 240 2.50 -0.89 22.94
C MET A 240 1.15 -1.37 23.49
N ARG A 241 0.96 -1.41 24.83
CA ARG A 241 -0.33 -1.81 25.38
C ARG A 241 -1.38 -0.77 24.99
N PRO A 242 -2.53 -1.21 24.46
CA PRO A 242 -3.57 -0.28 24.07
C PRO A 242 -4.06 0.50 25.29
N GLU A 243 -3.94 1.83 25.24
CA GLU A 243 -4.68 2.71 26.14
C GLU A 243 -6.15 2.72 25.69
N THR A 244 -6.91 1.68 26.06
CA THR A 244 -8.36 1.53 25.80
C THR A 244 -8.79 1.49 24.32
N GLU A 245 -10.07 1.13 24.09
CA GLU A 245 -10.77 1.05 22.80
C GLU A 245 -10.87 2.41 22.09
N ALA A 246 -9.74 3.03 21.75
CA ALA A 246 -9.71 4.27 21.02
C ALA A 246 -10.21 4.03 19.59
N ARG A 247 -11.17 4.84 19.15
CA ARG A 247 -11.58 4.83 17.74
C ARG A 247 -10.40 5.27 16.88
N TRP A 248 -10.28 4.74 15.68
CA TRP A 248 -9.16 5.10 14.80
C TRP A 248 -9.14 6.60 14.49
N GLU A 249 -10.30 7.27 14.46
CA GLU A 249 -10.38 8.73 14.32
C GLU A 249 -9.69 9.47 15.46
N ASP A 250 -9.83 9.00 16.70
CA ASP A 250 -9.18 9.60 17.88
C ASP A 250 -7.66 9.43 17.81
N ALA A 251 -7.21 8.26 17.35
CA ALA A 251 -5.80 7.99 17.10
C ALA A 251 -5.23 8.91 16.02
N VAL A 252 -5.96 9.11 14.92
CA VAL A 252 -5.60 10.04 13.85
C VAL A 252 -5.53 11.48 14.37
N ASP A 253 -6.49 11.91 15.19
CA ASP A 253 -6.51 13.26 15.76
C ASP A 253 -5.32 13.53 16.70
N ARG A 254 -4.96 12.53 17.53
CA ARG A 254 -3.73 12.58 18.33
C ARG A 254 -2.49 12.69 17.45
N ALA A 255 -2.39 11.88 16.39
CA ALA A 255 -1.24 11.89 15.49
C ALA A 255 -1.09 13.23 14.77
N LEU A 256 -2.19 13.77 14.21
CA LEU A 256 -2.20 15.09 13.58
C LEU A 256 -1.81 16.20 14.55
N THR A 257 -2.22 16.10 15.81
CA THR A 257 -1.81 17.05 16.85
C THR A 257 -0.31 16.99 17.10
N TRP A 258 0.26 15.79 17.21
CA TRP A 258 1.70 15.58 17.40
C TRP A 258 2.54 16.05 16.20
N LEU A 259 2.11 15.75 14.98
CA LEU A 259 2.80 16.15 13.75
C LEU A 259 2.85 17.66 13.58
N ARG A 260 1.86 18.40 14.11
CA ARG A 260 1.78 19.87 14.00
C ARG A 260 2.49 20.62 15.12
N VAL A 261 3.12 19.93 16.08
CA VAL A 261 3.93 20.59 17.12
C VAL A 261 5.21 21.10 16.47
N PRO A 262 5.50 22.42 16.52
CA PRO A 262 6.67 23.02 15.88
C PRO A 262 8.00 22.63 16.54
#